data_AF-A0A7K6KND7-F1
#
_entry.id   AF-A0A7K6KND7-F1
#
_cell.length_a   1.000
_cell.length_b   1.000
_cell.length_c   1.000
_cell.angle_alpha   90.00
_cell.angle_beta   90.00
_cell.angle_gamma   90.00
#
_symmetry.space_group_name_H-M   'P 1'
#
loop_
_entity.id
_entity.type
_entity.pdbx_description
1 polymer ?
#
loop_
_entity_poly.entity_id
_entity_poly.type
_entity_poly.pdbx_seq_one_letter_code
_entity_poly.pdbx_strand_id
1 'polypeptide(L)'
;PEGRVAEEAEEVFRSYARFCYQQEREERGAEVPRDPEIEQIQQDLESTESQVGQRLAIIGDDIYRRYDAEFRTMLESLQLSRDN
;
A
#
# COMPACT_ATOMS: atom_id res chain seq x y z
N PRO A 1 -6.59 16.98 -17.71
CA PRO A 1 -6.29 16.05 -18.82
C PRO A 1 -5.88 14.69 -18.25
N GLU A 2 -6.33 13.58 -18.85
CA GLU A 2 -6.09 12.22 -18.34
C GLU A 2 -4.61 11.91 -18.11
N GLY A 3 -3.69 12.51 -18.88
CA GLY A 3 -2.24 12.31 -18.72
C GLY A 3 -1.63 12.79 -17.40
N ARG A 4 -2.28 13.71 -16.66
CA ARG A 4 -1.80 14.13 -15.32
C ARG A 4 -2.15 13.14 -14.22
N VAL A 5 -3.24 12.38 -14.43
CA VAL A 5 -3.74 11.42 -13.44
C VAL A 5 -2.75 10.26 -13.26
N ALA A 6 -2.03 9.88 -14.31
CA ALA A 6 -1.04 8.81 -14.22
C ALA A 6 0.16 9.17 -13.33
N GLU A 7 0.66 10.41 -13.44
CA GLU A 7 1.78 10.88 -12.61
C GLU A 7 1.34 11.07 -11.15
N GLU A 8 0.17 11.68 -10.93
CA GLU A 8 -0.43 11.86 -9.60
C GLU A 8 -0.73 10.50 -8.92
N ALA A 9 -1.15 9.50 -9.70
CA ALA A 9 -1.46 8.16 -9.18
C ALA A 9 -0.24 7.44 -8.58
N GLU A 10 0.97 7.67 -9.11
CA GLU A 10 2.17 7.04 -8.58
C GLU A 10 2.45 7.54 -7.15
N GLU A 11 2.37 8.84 -6.93
CA GLU A 11 2.60 9.42 -5.60
C GLU A 11 1.52 9.00 -4.60
N VAL A 12 0.26 9.00 -5.02
CA VAL A 12 -0.86 8.48 -4.21
C VAL A 12 -0.61 7.02 -3.82
N PHE A 13 -0.19 6.17 -4.77
CA PHE A 13 0.05 4.75 -4.52
C PHE A 13 1.23 4.52 -3.57
N ARG A 14 2.35 5.23 -3.78
CA ARG A 14 3.51 5.18 -2.88
C ARG A 14 3.13 5.62 -1.46
N SER A 15 2.28 6.64 -1.35
CA SER A 15 1.77 7.10 -0.06
C SER A 15 0.92 6.05 0.65
N TYR A 16 -0.06 5.51 -0.09
CA TYR A 16 -0.96 4.46 0.35
C TYR A 16 -0.20 3.21 0.83
N ALA A 17 0.69 2.66 -0.01
CA ALA A 17 1.41 1.42 0.26
C ALA A 17 2.28 1.52 1.52
N ARG A 18 3.01 2.63 1.68
CA ARG A 18 3.85 2.85 2.87
C ARG A 18 3.02 2.99 4.14
N PHE A 19 1.88 3.67 4.09
CA PHE A 19 1.01 3.83 5.26
C PHE A 19 0.38 2.50 5.67
N CYS A 20 -0.11 1.70 4.71
CA CYS A 20 -0.59 0.34 4.97
C CYS A 20 0.50 -0.53 5.61
N TYR A 21 1.71 -0.55 5.02
CA TYR A 21 2.84 -1.30 5.57
C TYR A 21 3.17 -0.88 7.00
N GLN A 22 3.23 0.43 7.27
CA GLN A 22 3.54 0.93 8.60
C GLN A 22 2.47 0.51 9.62
N GLN A 23 1.19 0.65 9.30
CA GLN A 23 0.10 0.20 10.18
C GLN A 23 0.15 -1.31 10.43
N GLU A 24 0.32 -2.13 9.38
CA GLU A 24 0.41 -3.57 9.54
C GLU A 24 1.60 -3.98 10.42
N ARG A 25 2.75 -3.28 10.28
CA ARG A 25 3.93 -3.49 11.12
C ARG A 25 3.71 -3.06 12.57
N GLU A 26 2.95 -2.00 12.81
CA GLU A 26 2.58 -1.54 14.15
C GLU A 26 1.60 -2.53 14.83
N GLU A 27 0.64 -3.07 14.08
CA GLU A 27 -0.37 -4.02 14.60
C GLU A 27 0.18 -5.43 14.82
N ARG A 28 0.94 -5.96 13.86
CA ARG A 28 1.34 -7.37 13.79
C ARG A 28 2.84 -7.61 13.97
N GLY A 29 3.63 -6.53 14.05
CA GLY A 29 5.05 -6.60 14.37
C GLY A 29 5.83 -7.50 13.43
N ALA A 30 6.44 -8.54 14.00
CA ALA A 30 7.35 -9.46 13.31
C ALA A 30 6.66 -10.38 12.29
N GLU A 31 5.33 -10.50 12.29
CA GLU A 31 4.60 -11.31 11.31
C GLU A 31 4.60 -10.72 9.91
N VAL A 32 4.74 -9.39 9.81
CA VAL A 32 4.80 -8.70 8.52
C VAL A 32 6.28 -8.67 8.10
N PRO A 33 6.68 -9.32 7.00
CA PRO A 33 8.07 -9.31 6.55
C PRO A 33 8.59 -7.88 6.36
N ARG A 34 9.89 -7.67 6.55
CA ARG A 34 10.47 -6.39 6.17
C ARG A 34 10.47 -6.24 4.66
N ASP A 35 9.98 -5.11 4.20
CA ASP A 35 10.02 -4.72 2.79
C ASP A 35 10.89 -3.46 2.63
N PRO A 36 12.17 -3.63 2.22
CA PRO A 36 13.07 -2.50 2.02
C PRO A 36 12.61 -1.53 0.94
N GLU A 37 11.84 -1.98 -0.05
CA GLU A 37 11.35 -1.12 -1.13
C GLU A 37 10.33 -0.13 -0.57
N ILE A 38 9.38 -0.63 0.24
CA ILE A 38 8.36 0.20 0.89
C ILE A 38 8.97 1.09 1.98
N GLU A 39 9.91 0.57 2.78
CA GLU A 39 10.60 1.33 3.84
C GLU A 39 11.36 2.56 3.30
N GLN A 40 11.89 2.47 2.08
CA GLN A 40 12.70 3.51 1.44
C GLN A 40 11.88 4.51 0.63
N ILE A 41 10.55 4.36 0.53
CA ILE A 41 9.69 5.31 -0.16
C ILE A 41 9.84 6.70 0.48
N GLN A 42 10.38 7.64 -0.28
CA GLN A 42 10.40 9.06 0.08
C GLN A 42 9.01 9.64 -0.15
N GLN A 43 8.53 10.43 0.82
CA GLN A 43 7.21 11.05 0.78
C GLN A 43 7.33 12.54 1.08
N ASP A 44 6.61 13.34 0.31
CA ASP A 44 6.26 14.70 0.70
C ASP A 44 4.93 14.65 1.46
N LEU A 45 4.98 14.63 2.79
CA LEU A 45 3.78 14.51 3.63
C LEU A 45 2.81 15.69 3.48
N GLU A 46 3.27 16.81 2.93
CA GLU A 46 2.44 18.00 2.73
C GLU A 46 1.75 18.01 1.37
N SER A 47 2.15 17.14 0.43
CA SER A 47 1.53 17.05 -0.89
C SER A 47 0.07 16.57 -0.81
N THR A 48 -0.73 16.95 -1.81
CA THR A 48 -2.14 16.56 -1.86
C THR A 48 -2.26 15.06 -2.10
N GLU A 49 -1.41 14.54 -2.97
CA GLU A 49 -1.32 13.14 -3.38
C GLU A 49 -0.94 12.25 -2.19
N SER A 50 0.01 12.69 -1.36
CA SER A 50 0.37 11.96 -0.14
C SER A 50 -0.78 11.93 0.86
N GLN A 51 -1.47 13.04 1.08
CA GLN A 51 -2.64 13.09 1.95
C GLN A 51 -3.77 12.20 1.42
N VAL A 52 -3.99 12.17 0.11
CA VAL A 52 -4.97 11.28 -0.53
C VAL A 52 -4.61 9.82 -0.29
N GLY A 53 -3.36 9.42 -0.52
CA GLY A 53 -2.90 8.05 -0.29
C GLY A 53 -3.08 7.58 1.16
N GLN A 54 -2.72 8.41 2.13
CA GLN A 54 -2.94 8.10 3.55
C GLN A 54 -4.44 7.97 3.87
N ARG A 55 -5.27 8.87 3.35
CA ARG A 55 -6.72 8.79 3.55
C ARG A 55 -7.32 7.52 2.97
N LEU A 56 -6.87 7.13 1.77
CA LEU A 56 -7.26 5.87 1.13
C LEU A 56 -6.88 4.66 1.99
N ALA A 57 -5.69 4.68 2.60
CA ALA A 57 -5.23 3.61 3.48
C ALA A 57 -6.10 3.50 4.74
N ILE A 58 -6.45 4.64 5.35
CA ILE A 58 -7.29 4.69 6.55
C ILE A 58 -8.71 4.19 6.25
N ILE A 59 -9.36 4.69 5.20
CA ILE A 59 -10.74 4.27 4.87
C ILE A 59 -10.79 2.85 4.29
N GLY A 60 -9.72 2.44 3.61
CA GLY A 60 -9.61 1.15 2.96
C GLY A 60 -9.40 0.01 3.96
N ASP A 61 -8.89 0.29 5.17
CA ASP A 61 -8.56 -0.71 6.18
C ASP A 61 -9.77 -1.60 6.57
N ASP A 62 -10.94 -1.01 6.87
CA ASP A 62 -12.13 -1.80 7.23
C ASP A 62 -12.65 -2.65 6.06
N ILE A 63 -12.54 -2.15 4.83
CA ILE A 63 -12.91 -2.90 3.63
C ILE A 63 -11.90 -4.03 3.43
N TYR A 64 -10.61 -3.72 3.49
CA TYR A 64 -9.51 -4.65 3.28
C TYR A 64 -9.57 -5.83 4.27
N ARG A 65 -9.80 -5.58 5.56
CA ARG A 65 -9.91 -6.64 6.58
C ARG A 65 -10.98 -7.69 6.25
N ARG A 66 -12.05 -7.31 5.55
CA ARG A 66 -13.10 -8.26 5.13
C ARG A 66 -12.65 -9.21 4.02
N TYR A 67 -11.68 -8.80 3.21
CA TYR A 67 -11.18 -9.54 2.05
C TYR A 67 -9.76 -10.07 2.22
N ASP A 68 -9.05 -9.70 3.29
CA ASP A 68 -7.65 -10.05 3.55
C ASP A 68 -7.37 -11.55 3.41
N ALA A 69 -8.21 -12.40 4.02
CA ALA A 69 -8.04 -13.85 3.93
C ALA A 69 -8.21 -14.40 2.49
N GLU A 70 -9.15 -13.85 1.73
CA GLU A 70 -9.38 -14.23 0.33
C GLU A 70 -8.21 -13.79 -0.55
N PHE A 71 -7.76 -12.54 -0.40
CA PHE A 71 -6.60 -12.02 -1.13
C PHE A 71 -5.33 -12.79 -0.82
N ARG A 72 -5.04 -13.13 0.45
CA ARG A 72 -3.88 -13.96 0.79
C ARG A 72 -3.94 -15.34 0.13
N THR A 73 -5.09 -15.99 0.21
CA THR A 73 -5.29 -17.31 -0.43
C THR A 73 -5.07 -17.22 -1.95
N MET A 74 -5.56 -16.15 -2.57
CA MET A 74 -5.35 -15.90 -3.99
C MET A 74 -3.87 -15.69 -4.33
N LEU A 75 -3.17 -14.82 -3.59
CA LEU A 75 -1.76 -14.54 -3.79
C LEU A 75 -0.87 -15.79 -3.62
N GLU A 76 -1.18 -16.64 -2.63
CA GLU A 76 -0.50 -17.93 -2.43
C GLU A 76 -0.72 -18.88 -3.62
N SER A 77 -1.93 -18.87 -4.21
CA SER A 77 -2.25 -19.72 -5.37
C SER A 77 -1.54 -19.29 -6.66
N LEU A 78 -1.19 -18.00 -6.78
CA LEU A 78 -0.62 -17.42 -7.99
C LEU A 78 0.89 -17.71 -8.18
N GLN A 79 1.58 -18.23 -7.16
CA GLN A 79 3.03 -18.51 -7.19
C GLN A 79 3.85 -17.33 -7.74
N LEU A 80 3.57 -16.14 -7.21
CA LEU A 80 4.13 -14.89 -7.71
C LEU A 80 5.66 -14.91 -7.74
N SER A 81 6.21 -14.44 -8.84
CA SER A 81 7.63 -14.22 -9.06
C SER A 81 7.82 -12.83 -9.64
N ARG A 82 9.06 -12.36 -9.76
CA ARG A 82 9.34 -11.07 -10.41
C ARG A 82 8.82 -11.01 -11.85
N ASP A 83 8.74 -12.16 -12.53
CA ASP A 83 8.39 -12.26 -13.94
C ASP A 83 6.90 -12.60 -14.17
N ASN A 84 6.16 -12.95 -13.12
CA ASN A 84 4.75 -13.36 -13.19
C ASN A 84 4.02 -13.12 -11.87
#